data_AF-A0A2V7JX56-F1
#
_entry.id   AF-A0A2V7JX56-F1
#
_cell.length_a   1.000
_cell.length_b   1.000
_cell.length_c   1.000
_cell.angle_alpha   90.00
_cell.angle_beta   90.00
_cell.angle_gamma   90.00
#
_symmetry.space_group_name_H-M   'P 1'
#
loop_
_entity.id
_entity.type
_entity.pdbx_description
1 polymer ?
#
loop_
_entity_poly.entity_id
_entity_poly.type
_entity_poly.pdbx_seq_one_letter_code
_entity_poly.pdbx_strand_id
1 'polypeptide(L)'
;MGAGLRGKALVAYLVVCVFWGSTYLAIRVGVEVLPPFLFAGLRFAIAGALLLTIMLALGDRLPSRAADWRTQAIVGVLLLTGGNALVVWAEQYTPSGVASIFVVTVALWMAFFDAVIPGGSGDLNWRVIAGLLLGFLGTALLVGASPAEILHADLRGPIALTAASASWSLGSVYGKRHHTETSPYVGAALQMLAGGAAVALLGTLLGEWSRWHLTPRGAGAIAYLVVFGSILGYSAYTYALRHASPTIVGTYAYVNPVADPPRARDHAHVPGDGADRGSGRVDPVLAPDSEPRAPADRGGCERTGGMMHLLPHNTALLVIDVSRACDDTGGVTGGRNNPGMEANIGRLEEAWRASGRPIIRVQHDSRWPGAPTHYSAFVGTNLEDELLRRGVGTLVLTGLATDRCVSTTARLAANFGFATYVVADATATFDRLGPP
;
A
#
# COMPACT_ATOMS: atom_id res chain seq x y z
N MET A 1 -9.53 -26.34 29.44
CA MET A 1 -8.77 -27.22 28.54
C MET A 1 -8.32 -26.39 27.34
N GLY A 2 -7.01 -26.37 27.05
CA GLY A 2 -6.36 -25.33 26.27
C GLY A 2 -6.93 -25.11 24.87
N ALA A 3 -7.53 -23.94 24.64
CA ALA A 3 -7.98 -23.45 23.35
C ALA A 3 -6.79 -23.02 22.46
N GLY A 4 -5.79 -23.88 22.30
CA GLY A 4 -4.67 -23.63 21.40
C GLY A 4 -4.95 -24.15 20.01
N LEU A 5 -4.49 -23.44 18.97
CA LEU A 5 -4.45 -23.96 17.60
C LEU A 5 -3.61 -25.25 17.57
N ARG A 6 -4.20 -26.37 17.17
CA ARG A 6 -3.52 -27.67 17.06
C ARG A 6 -3.90 -28.38 15.76
N GLY A 7 -2.98 -29.19 15.24
CA GLY A 7 -3.21 -30.02 14.05
C GLY A 7 -3.66 -29.21 12.83
N LYS A 8 -4.75 -29.64 12.18
CA LYS A 8 -5.28 -29.01 10.95
C LYS A 8 -5.67 -27.54 11.14
N ALA A 9 -6.13 -27.14 12.32
CA ALA A 9 -6.50 -25.75 12.59
C ALA A 9 -5.28 -24.81 12.63
N LEU A 10 -4.14 -25.29 13.14
CA LEU A 10 -2.89 -24.54 13.11
C LEU A 10 -2.38 -24.36 11.67
N VAL A 11 -2.42 -25.43 10.86
CA VAL A 11 -2.04 -25.35 9.45
C VAL A 11 -2.93 -24.35 8.70
N ALA A 12 -4.25 -24.40 8.92
CA ALA A 12 -5.18 -23.44 8.32
C ALA A 12 -4.86 -21.99 8.75
N TYR A 13 -4.56 -21.77 10.03
CA TYR A 13 -4.16 -20.45 10.52
C TYR A 13 -2.85 -19.96 9.87
N LEU A 14 -1.84 -20.82 9.74
CA LEU A 14 -0.58 -20.45 9.08
C LEU A 14 -0.77 -20.11 7.59
N VAL A 15 -1.66 -20.86 6.91
CA VAL A 15 -2.07 -20.56 5.53
C VAL A 15 -2.69 -19.17 5.41
N VAL A 16 -3.54 -18.80 6.37
CA VAL A 16 -4.11 -17.44 6.43
C VAL A 16 -3.01 -16.40 6.57
N CYS A 17 -2.10 -16.56 7.52
CA CYS A 17 -1.01 -15.58 7.74
C CYS A 17 -0.14 -15.37 6.50
N VAL A 18 0.20 -16.45 5.78
CA VAL A 18 1.06 -16.37 4.59
C VAL A 18 0.31 -15.73 3.42
N PHE A 19 -0.87 -16.23 3.08
CA PHE A 19 -1.56 -15.74 1.89
C PHE A 19 -2.20 -14.37 2.09
N TRP A 20 -2.64 -14.01 3.30
CA TRP A 20 -3.23 -12.68 3.50
C TRP A 20 -2.19 -11.58 3.62
N GLY A 21 -0.98 -11.88 4.11
CA GLY A 21 0.14 -10.93 4.02
C GLY A 21 0.43 -10.51 2.58
N SER A 22 0.51 -11.46 1.65
CA SER A 22 0.79 -11.16 0.24
C SER A 22 -0.38 -10.54 -0.53
N THR A 23 -1.61 -10.64 -0.02
CA THR A 23 -2.78 -10.11 -0.74
C THR A 23 -2.86 -8.60 -0.79
N TYR A 24 -2.31 -7.86 0.18
CA TYR A 24 -2.27 -6.39 0.14
C TYR A 24 -1.52 -5.90 -1.10
N LEU A 25 -0.37 -6.50 -1.40
CA LEU A 25 0.37 -6.17 -2.61
C LEU A 25 -0.45 -6.42 -3.88
N ALA A 26 -1.11 -7.58 -3.97
CA ALA A 26 -1.92 -7.92 -5.13
C ALA A 26 -3.19 -7.05 -5.25
N ILE A 27 -3.79 -6.63 -4.13
CA ILE A 27 -4.89 -5.67 -4.11
C ILE A 27 -4.41 -4.34 -4.66
N ARG A 28 -3.28 -3.81 -4.16
CA ARG A 28 -2.67 -2.58 -4.65
C ARG A 28 -2.45 -2.58 -6.16
N VAL A 29 -1.85 -3.64 -6.70
CA VAL A 29 -1.64 -3.81 -8.15
C VAL A 29 -2.97 -3.81 -8.92
N GLY A 30 -4.02 -4.43 -8.36
CA GLY A 30 -5.33 -4.47 -8.98
C GLY A 30 -6.04 -3.11 -9.01
N VAL A 31 -6.08 -2.39 -7.89
CA VAL A 31 -6.82 -1.13 -7.76
C VAL A 31 -6.17 0.06 -8.46
N GLU A 32 -4.91 -0.08 -8.88
CA GLU A 32 -4.24 0.89 -9.75
C GLU A 32 -4.78 0.89 -11.18
N VAL A 33 -5.35 -0.23 -11.63
CA VAL A 33 -5.82 -0.41 -13.03
C VAL A 33 -7.29 -0.77 -13.15
N LEU A 34 -7.94 -1.21 -12.07
CA LEU A 34 -9.34 -1.59 -12.03
C LEU A 34 -10.10 -0.80 -10.96
N PRO A 35 -11.39 -0.49 -11.19
CA PRO A 35 -12.21 0.15 -10.17
C PRO A 35 -12.44 -0.80 -8.97
N PRO A 36 -12.32 -0.29 -7.73
CA PRO A 36 -12.10 -1.11 -6.53
C PRO A 36 -13.27 -2.03 -6.18
N PHE A 37 -14.53 -1.57 -6.29
CA PHE A 37 -15.67 -2.38 -5.86
C PHE A 37 -15.97 -3.48 -6.89
N LEU A 38 -16.02 -3.19 -8.19
CA LEU A 38 -16.16 -4.23 -9.21
C LEU A 38 -14.98 -5.23 -9.16
N PHE A 39 -13.75 -4.76 -8.94
CA PHE A 39 -12.59 -5.63 -8.78
C PHE A 39 -12.76 -6.60 -7.61
N ALA A 40 -13.10 -6.09 -6.42
CA ALA A 40 -13.33 -6.93 -5.24
C ALA A 40 -14.53 -7.85 -5.41
N GLY A 41 -15.65 -7.33 -5.91
CA GLY A 41 -16.92 -8.04 -6.07
C GLY A 41 -16.83 -9.18 -7.08
N LEU A 42 -16.30 -8.92 -8.27
CA LEU A 42 -16.13 -9.94 -9.30
C LEU A 42 -15.14 -11.02 -8.86
N ARG A 43 -14.03 -10.64 -8.22
CA ARG A 43 -13.10 -11.61 -7.64
C ARG A 43 -13.81 -12.58 -6.69
N PHE A 44 -14.56 -12.07 -5.71
CA PHE A 44 -15.26 -12.93 -4.75
C PHE A 44 -16.39 -13.73 -5.38
N ALA A 45 -17.11 -13.17 -6.34
CA ALA A 45 -18.14 -13.90 -7.09
C ALA A 45 -17.53 -15.09 -7.86
N ILE A 46 -16.40 -14.86 -8.56
CA ILE A 46 -15.67 -15.92 -9.28
C ILE A 46 -15.16 -16.98 -8.29
N ALA A 47 -14.49 -16.56 -7.21
CA ALA A 47 -13.94 -17.49 -6.21
C ALA A 47 -15.04 -18.31 -5.52
N GLY A 48 -16.15 -17.67 -5.16
CA GLY A 48 -17.31 -18.31 -4.53
C GLY A 48 -17.98 -19.30 -5.48
N ALA A 49 -18.16 -18.95 -6.75
CA ALA A 49 -18.73 -19.85 -7.76
C ALA A 49 -17.83 -21.08 -7.98
N LEU A 50 -16.53 -20.87 -8.18
CA LEU A 50 -15.57 -21.96 -8.37
C LEU A 50 -15.54 -22.89 -7.16
N LEU A 51 -15.41 -22.35 -5.95
CA LEU A 51 -15.38 -23.16 -4.74
C LEU A 51 -16.69 -23.93 -4.56
N LEU A 52 -17.84 -23.29 -4.78
CA LEU A 52 -19.13 -23.95 -4.66
C LEU A 52 -19.24 -25.11 -5.66
N THR A 53 -18.90 -24.89 -6.93
CA THR A 53 -18.93 -25.93 -7.96
C THR A 53 -18.03 -27.11 -7.59
N ILE A 54 -16.80 -26.84 -7.11
CA ILE A 54 -15.87 -27.91 -6.70
C ILE A 54 -16.45 -28.69 -5.51
N MET A 55 -17.00 -28.01 -4.50
CA MET A 55 -17.55 -28.70 -3.32
C MET A 55 -18.78 -29.55 -3.69
N LEU A 56 -19.69 -29.03 -4.52
CA LEU A 56 -20.84 -29.80 -5.00
C LEU A 56 -20.40 -31.01 -5.85
N ALA A 57 -19.37 -30.87 -6.67
CA ALA A 57 -18.80 -31.97 -7.44
C ALA A 57 -18.14 -33.04 -6.55
N LEU A 58 -17.61 -32.65 -5.38
CA LEU A 58 -17.06 -33.56 -4.37
C LEU A 58 -18.14 -34.20 -3.46
N GLY A 59 -19.42 -33.89 -3.70
CA GLY A 59 -20.56 -34.48 -2.99
C GLY A 59 -21.02 -33.72 -1.75
N ASP A 60 -20.47 -32.53 -1.49
CA ASP A 60 -20.97 -31.64 -0.45
C ASP A 60 -22.37 -31.11 -0.83
N ARG A 61 -23.20 -30.77 0.17
CA ARG A 61 -24.59 -30.37 -0.04
C ARG A 61 -24.82 -28.91 0.30
N LEU A 62 -25.73 -28.28 -0.46
CA LEU A 62 -26.25 -26.96 -0.14
C LEU A 62 -27.02 -26.96 1.20
N PRO A 63 -27.09 -25.82 1.90
CA PRO A 63 -27.85 -25.72 3.12
C PRO A 63 -29.32 -26.08 2.90
N SER A 64 -29.83 -26.98 3.73
CA SER A 64 -31.25 -27.39 3.74
C SER A 64 -32.16 -26.38 4.42
N ARG A 65 -31.61 -25.55 5.32
CA ARG A 65 -32.38 -24.56 6.09
C ARG A 65 -32.19 -23.15 5.55
N ALA A 66 -33.28 -22.42 5.43
CA ALA A 66 -33.27 -20.99 5.08
C ALA A 66 -32.47 -20.14 6.10
N ALA A 67 -32.45 -20.55 7.38
CA ALA A 67 -31.66 -19.90 8.41
C ALA A 67 -30.16 -19.93 8.09
N ASP A 68 -29.64 -21.05 7.59
CA ASP A 68 -28.23 -21.21 7.24
C ASP A 68 -27.88 -20.30 6.04
N TRP A 69 -28.73 -20.24 5.01
CA TRP A 69 -28.57 -19.30 3.88
C TRP A 69 -28.48 -17.85 4.36
N ARG A 70 -29.41 -17.44 5.23
CA ARG A 70 -29.41 -16.09 5.81
C ARG A 70 -28.14 -15.81 6.60
N THR A 71 -27.70 -16.75 7.44
CA THR A 71 -26.47 -16.59 8.22
C THR A 71 -25.25 -16.47 7.31
N GLN A 72 -25.11 -17.31 6.28
CA GLN A 72 -23.99 -17.21 5.34
C GLN A 72 -24.01 -15.89 4.57
N ALA A 73 -25.19 -15.40 4.18
CA ALA A 73 -25.31 -14.11 3.51
C ALA A 73 -24.90 -12.94 4.42
N ILE A 74 -25.38 -12.90 5.67
CA ILE A 74 -25.03 -11.86 6.64
C ILE A 74 -23.52 -11.87 6.90
N VAL A 75 -22.94 -13.05 7.17
CA VAL A 75 -21.49 -13.18 7.40
C VAL A 75 -20.71 -12.74 6.16
N GLY A 76 -21.10 -13.17 4.96
CA GLY A 76 -20.46 -12.79 3.70
C GLY A 76 -20.47 -11.28 3.47
N VAL A 77 -21.61 -10.62 3.70
CA VAL A 77 -21.72 -9.15 3.56
C VAL A 77 -20.85 -8.43 4.59
N LEU A 78 -20.88 -8.83 5.87
CA LEU A 78 -20.06 -8.18 6.90
C LEU A 78 -18.55 -8.37 6.63
N LEU A 79 -18.11 -9.59 6.31
CA LEU A 79 -16.69 -9.86 6.09
C LEU A 79 -16.19 -9.27 4.77
N LEU A 80 -16.92 -9.44 3.67
CA LEU A 80 -16.39 -9.18 2.34
C LEU A 80 -16.81 -7.82 1.80
N THR A 81 -18.05 -7.38 2.07
CA THR A 81 -18.51 -6.05 1.68
C THR A 81 -18.08 -4.99 2.69
N GLY A 82 -18.39 -5.20 3.97
CA GLY A 82 -18.04 -4.27 5.02
C GLY A 82 -16.56 -4.33 5.42
N GLY A 83 -15.94 -5.50 5.34
CA GLY A 83 -14.52 -5.69 5.63
C GLY A 83 -13.64 -5.51 4.39
N ASN A 84 -13.55 -6.55 3.57
CA ASN A 84 -12.52 -6.60 2.53
C ASN A 84 -12.67 -5.52 1.44
N ALA A 85 -13.88 -5.21 0.96
CA ALA A 85 -14.06 -4.18 -0.06
C ALA A 85 -13.67 -2.78 0.42
N LEU A 86 -13.84 -2.48 1.72
CA LEU A 86 -13.32 -1.24 2.31
C LEU A 86 -11.80 -1.20 2.37
N VAL A 87 -11.13 -2.34 2.61
CA VAL A 87 -9.65 -2.43 2.49
C VAL A 87 -9.21 -2.13 1.06
N VAL A 88 -9.84 -2.78 0.08
CA VAL A 88 -9.56 -2.56 -1.35
C VAL A 88 -9.75 -1.09 -1.74
N TRP A 89 -10.82 -0.46 -1.28
CA TRP A 89 -11.05 0.96 -1.51
C TRP A 89 -10.02 1.86 -0.81
N ALA A 90 -9.69 1.57 0.45
CA ALA A 90 -8.71 2.34 1.23
C ALA A 90 -7.29 2.25 0.64
N GLU A 91 -6.94 1.12 0.04
CA GLU A 91 -5.65 0.91 -0.62
C GLU A 91 -5.44 1.75 -1.88
N GLN A 92 -6.45 2.46 -2.38
CA GLN A 92 -6.26 3.48 -3.41
C GLN A 92 -5.47 4.68 -2.86
N TYR A 93 -5.69 5.00 -1.59
CA TYR A 93 -5.13 6.17 -0.91
C TYR A 93 -4.03 5.79 0.09
N THR A 94 -3.99 4.53 0.52
CA THR A 94 -3.10 4.03 1.58
C THR A 94 -2.10 3.03 0.99
N PRO A 95 -0.78 3.21 1.22
CA PRO A 95 0.20 2.19 0.87
C PRO A 95 -0.09 0.85 1.55
N SER A 96 0.19 -0.27 0.87
CA SER A 96 -0.11 -1.64 1.36
C SER A 96 0.47 -1.93 2.74
N GLY A 97 1.71 -1.51 3.00
CA GLY A 97 2.36 -1.66 4.30
C GLY A 97 1.60 -0.94 5.42
N VAL A 98 1.16 0.30 5.18
CA VAL A 98 0.35 1.07 6.15
C VAL A 98 -1.04 0.43 6.32
N ALA A 99 -1.66 -0.03 5.24
CA ALA A 99 -2.96 -0.69 5.30
C ALA A 99 -2.94 -1.96 6.15
N SER A 100 -1.92 -2.81 5.99
CA SER A 100 -1.73 -4.03 6.78
C SER A 100 -1.66 -3.77 8.29
N ILE A 101 -1.11 -2.61 8.66
CA ILE A 101 -0.91 -2.18 10.05
C ILE A 101 -2.22 -1.71 10.67
N PHE A 102 -3.07 -0.98 9.95
CA PHE A 102 -4.40 -0.65 10.45
C PHE A 102 -5.28 -1.89 10.65
N VAL A 103 -5.10 -2.93 9.83
CA VAL A 103 -5.85 -4.19 9.98
C VAL A 103 -5.49 -4.95 11.26
N VAL A 104 -4.37 -4.64 11.92
CA VAL A 104 -4.06 -5.15 13.26
C VAL A 104 -5.18 -4.89 14.27
N THR A 105 -5.97 -3.81 14.08
CA THR A 105 -7.12 -3.50 14.92
C THR A 105 -8.22 -4.56 14.87
N VAL A 106 -8.23 -5.49 13.89
CA VAL A 106 -9.14 -6.65 13.85
C VAL A 106 -9.09 -7.46 15.14
N ALA A 107 -7.91 -7.72 15.70
CA ALA A 107 -7.80 -8.48 16.95
C ALA A 107 -8.50 -7.77 18.11
N LEU A 108 -8.41 -6.44 18.16
CA LEU A 108 -9.06 -5.61 19.17
C LEU A 108 -10.58 -5.61 19.01
N TRP A 109 -11.06 -5.41 17.78
CA TRP A 109 -12.48 -5.47 17.48
C TRP A 109 -13.07 -6.87 17.73
N MET A 110 -12.34 -7.94 17.39
CA MET A 110 -12.77 -9.31 17.68
C MET A 110 -12.87 -9.57 19.19
N ALA A 111 -11.88 -9.14 19.97
CA ALA A 111 -11.94 -9.27 21.43
C ALA A 111 -13.11 -8.46 22.02
N PHE A 112 -13.33 -7.24 21.53
CA PHE A 112 -14.45 -6.39 21.93
C PHE A 112 -15.80 -7.05 21.63
N PHE A 113 -16.04 -7.45 20.38
CA PHE A 113 -17.31 -8.08 19.99
C PHE A 113 -17.50 -9.45 20.65
N ASP A 114 -16.44 -10.24 20.85
CA ASP A 114 -16.56 -11.51 21.54
C ASP A 114 -16.94 -11.32 23.02
N ALA A 115 -16.44 -10.26 23.67
CA ALA A 115 -16.79 -9.92 25.05
C ALA A 115 -18.21 -9.35 25.20
N VAL A 116 -18.63 -8.46 24.29
CA VAL A 116 -19.92 -7.75 24.40
C VAL A 116 -21.11 -8.56 23.88
N ILE A 117 -20.91 -9.41 22.86
CA ILE A 117 -22.01 -10.19 22.30
C ILE A 117 -22.31 -11.40 23.21
N PRO A 118 -23.58 -11.68 23.59
CA PRO A 118 -23.94 -12.77 24.49
C PRO A 118 -23.56 -14.17 23.98
N GLY A 119 -22.91 -14.98 24.84
CA GLY A 119 -22.41 -16.33 24.52
C GLY A 119 -20.91 -16.41 24.22
N GLY A 120 -20.14 -15.38 24.61
CA GLY A 120 -18.69 -15.31 24.40
C GLY A 120 -17.91 -15.75 25.61
N SER A 121 -16.58 -15.77 25.49
CA SER A 121 -15.72 -16.10 26.64
C SER A 121 -15.77 -15.07 27.78
N GLY A 122 -16.40 -13.91 27.60
CA GLY A 122 -16.76 -12.95 28.67
C GLY A 122 -15.59 -12.24 29.37
N ASP A 123 -14.37 -12.76 29.26
CA ASP A 123 -13.24 -12.28 30.05
C ASP A 123 -12.38 -11.31 29.24
N LEU A 124 -12.85 -10.06 29.10
CA LEU A 124 -11.96 -8.95 28.74
C LEU A 124 -11.05 -8.62 29.93
N ASN A 125 -10.19 -9.57 30.28
CA ASN A 125 -9.21 -9.44 31.35
C ASN A 125 -8.17 -8.38 30.95
N TRP A 126 -7.66 -7.64 31.94
CA TRP A 126 -6.59 -6.66 31.76
C TRP A 126 -5.39 -7.22 30.95
N ARG A 127 -5.11 -8.53 31.01
CA ARG A 127 -4.06 -9.20 30.21
C ARG A 127 -4.36 -9.16 28.71
N VAL A 128 -5.62 -9.34 28.30
CA VAL A 128 -6.03 -9.24 26.89
C VAL A 128 -5.93 -7.80 26.42
N ILE A 129 -6.41 -6.85 27.23
CA ILE A 129 -6.33 -5.41 26.93
C ILE A 129 -4.86 -4.98 26.80
N ALA A 130 -4.00 -5.39 27.74
CA ALA A 130 -2.57 -5.11 27.71
C ALA A 130 -1.90 -5.72 26.46
N GLY A 131 -2.23 -6.97 26.10
CA GLY A 131 -1.72 -7.59 24.88
C GLY A 131 -2.15 -6.87 23.59
N LEU A 132 -3.40 -6.40 23.53
CA LEU A 132 -3.91 -5.62 22.39
C LEU A 132 -3.23 -4.26 22.28
N LEU A 133 -3.07 -3.53 23.39
CA LEU A 133 -2.37 -2.25 23.44
C LEU A 133 -0.89 -2.39 23.09
N LEU A 134 -0.23 -3.43 23.59
CA LEU A 134 1.16 -3.73 23.26
C LEU A 134 1.32 -4.09 21.78
N GLY A 135 0.40 -4.88 21.22
CA GLY A 135 0.39 -5.20 19.80
C GLY A 135 0.15 -3.97 18.92
N PHE A 136 -0.77 -3.08 19.32
CA PHE A 136 -1.00 -1.81 18.63
C PHE A 136 0.23 -0.90 18.67
N LEU A 137 0.86 -0.76 19.85
CA LEU A 137 2.07 0.03 20.03
C LEU A 137 3.26 -0.55 19.22
N GLY A 138 3.45 -1.86 19.26
CA GLY A 138 4.50 -2.55 18.49
C GLY A 138 4.33 -2.33 16.98
N THR A 139 3.08 -2.34 16.50
CA THR A 139 2.78 -2.07 15.10
C THR A 139 3.02 -0.59 14.73
N ALA A 140 2.62 0.34 15.60
CA ALA A 140 2.86 1.78 15.39
C ALA A 140 4.36 2.13 15.34
N LEU A 141 5.18 1.50 16.20
CA LEU A 141 6.64 1.66 16.20
C LEU A 141 7.29 1.12 14.91
N LEU A 142 6.72 0.07 14.32
CA LEU A 142 7.22 -0.53 13.07
C LEU A 142 7.02 0.40 11.86
N VAL A 143 6.04 1.32 11.92
CA VAL A 143 5.77 2.31 10.85
C VAL A 143 6.76 3.47 10.86
N GLY A 144 7.23 3.89 12.04
CA GLY A 144 8.09 5.06 12.17
C GLY A 144 7.46 6.40 11.74
N ALA A 145 6.11 6.51 11.73
CA ALA A 145 5.41 7.72 11.29
C ALA A 145 5.67 8.91 12.23
N SER A 146 5.98 10.08 11.65
CA SER A 146 6.20 11.30 12.43
C SER A 146 4.87 11.97 12.81
N PRO A 147 4.76 12.62 13.98
CA PRO A 147 3.50 13.26 14.43
C PRO A 147 2.93 14.31 13.45
N ALA A 148 3.78 14.97 12.68
CA ALA A 148 3.38 15.96 11.68
C ALA A 148 2.67 15.35 10.46
N GLU A 149 2.99 14.10 10.10
CA GLU A 149 2.35 13.38 9.00
C GLU A 149 0.96 12.91 9.37
N ILE A 150 0.75 12.54 10.64
CA ILE A 150 -0.55 12.13 11.16
C ILE A 150 -1.54 13.30 11.12
N LEU A 151 -1.07 14.52 11.36
CA LEU A 151 -1.91 15.73 11.40
C LEU A 151 -2.40 16.19 10.01
N HIS A 152 -1.70 15.82 8.93
CA HIS A 152 -2.03 16.20 7.55
C HIS A 152 -2.42 15.03 6.65
N ALA A 153 -2.57 13.81 7.21
CA ALA A 153 -2.92 12.62 6.44
C ALA A 153 -4.38 12.67 5.94
N ASP A 154 -4.60 12.18 4.71
CA ASP A 154 -5.95 11.89 4.23
C ASP A 154 -6.59 10.81 5.12
N LEU A 155 -7.59 11.21 5.90
CA LEU A 155 -8.24 10.35 6.88
C LEU A 155 -9.13 9.28 6.25
N ARG A 156 -9.43 9.35 4.95
CA ARG A 156 -10.32 8.40 4.26
C ARG A 156 -9.83 6.96 4.40
N GLY A 157 -8.54 6.72 4.15
CA GLY A 157 -7.91 5.40 4.25
C GLY A 157 -7.97 4.83 5.66
N PRO A 158 -7.38 5.51 6.68
CA PRO A 158 -7.42 5.08 8.07
C PRO A 158 -8.83 4.83 8.63
N ILE A 159 -9.80 5.71 8.33
CA ILE A 159 -11.19 5.54 8.77
C ILE A 159 -11.80 4.29 8.11
N ALA A 160 -11.62 4.13 6.80
CA ALA A 160 -12.14 2.96 6.08
C ALA A 160 -11.51 1.65 6.57
N LEU A 161 -10.20 1.62 6.85
CA LEU A 161 -9.51 0.43 7.36
C LEU A 161 -9.96 0.06 8.78
N THR A 162 -10.25 1.06 9.62
CA THR A 162 -10.80 0.82 10.96
C THR A 162 -12.23 0.29 10.88
N ALA A 163 -13.07 0.89 10.03
CA ALA A 163 -14.43 0.42 9.78
C ALA A 163 -14.44 -1.00 9.18
N ALA A 164 -13.50 -1.28 8.25
CA ALA A 164 -13.28 -2.60 7.68
C ALA A 164 -12.98 -3.63 8.75
N SER A 165 -12.05 -3.30 9.65
CA SER A 165 -11.62 -4.18 10.74
C SER A 165 -12.76 -4.46 11.72
N ALA A 166 -13.57 -3.46 12.04
CA ALA A 166 -14.76 -3.61 12.88
C ALA A 166 -15.81 -4.51 12.20
N SER A 167 -16.14 -4.26 10.93
CA SER A 167 -17.13 -5.03 10.19
C SER A 167 -16.72 -6.50 10.02
N TRP A 168 -15.45 -6.73 9.67
CA TRP A 168 -14.85 -8.06 9.59
C TRP A 168 -14.97 -8.83 10.91
N SER A 169 -14.62 -8.16 12.02
CA SER A 169 -14.65 -8.75 13.36
C SER A 169 -16.06 -9.07 13.80
N LEU A 170 -17.01 -8.15 13.57
CA LEU A 170 -18.42 -8.34 13.88
C LEU A 170 -18.99 -9.55 13.14
N GLY A 171 -18.77 -9.65 11.82
CA GLY A 171 -19.26 -10.79 11.04
C GLY A 171 -18.62 -12.12 11.46
N SER A 172 -17.38 -12.08 11.94
CA SER A 172 -16.66 -13.28 12.37
C SER A 172 -17.18 -13.79 13.71
N VAL A 173 -17.44 -12.88 14.67
CA VAL A 173 -18.11 -13.23 15.92
C VAL A 173 -19.55 -13.67 15.64
N TYR A 174 -20.30 -12.95 14.78
CA TYR A 174 -21.66 -13.32 14.40
C TYR A 174 -21.74 -14.74 13.82
N GLY A 175 -20.85 -15.07 12.88
CA GLY A 175 -20.76 -16.41 12.27
C GLY A 175 -20.38 -17.49 13.28
N LYS A 176 -19.58 -17.16 14.30
CA LYS A 176 -19.27 -18.08 15.40
C LYS A 176 -20.48 -18.34 16.31
N ARG A 177 -21.34 -17.34 16.54
CA ARG A 177 -22.54 -17.46 17.39
C ARG A 177 -23.70 -18.15 16.70
N HIS A 178 -23.80 -18.03 15.39
CA HIS A 178 -24.88 -18.63 14.62
C HIS A 178 -24.40 -19.93 13.98
N HIS A 179 -24.53 -21.02 14.74
CA HIS A 179 -24.16 -22.35 14.27
C HIS A 179 -24.92 -22.73 12.99
N THR A 180 -24.17 -23.17 11.98
CA THR A 180 -24.70 -23.70 10.72
C THR A 180 -24.26 -25.15 10.56
N GLU A 181 -25.10 -25.95 9.92
CA GLU A 181 -24.78 -27.36 9.64
C GLU A 181 -23.97 -27.54 8.37
N THR A 182 -23.88 -26.47 7.57
CA THR A 182 -23.08 -26.43 6.35
C THR A 182 -21.61 -26.74 6.62
N SER A 183 -21.01 -27.48 5.70
CA SER A 183 -19.56 -27.63 5.57
C SER A 183 -18.89 -26.24 5.57
N PRO A 184 -17.71 -26.06 6.21
CA PRO A 184 -17.01 -24.78 6.23
C PRO A 184 -16.71 -24.24 4.83
N TYR A 185 -16.45 -25.15 3.88
CA TYR A 185 -16.11 -24.82 2.51
C TYR A 185 -17.32 -24.33 1.71
N VAL A 186 -18.47 -25.01 1.85
CA VAL A 186 -19.74 -24.55 1.26
C VAL A 186 -20.17 -23.23 1.90
N GLY A 187 -20.02 -23.09 3.23
CA GLY A 187 -20.27 -21.84 3.93
C GLY A 187 -19.41 -20.68 3.40
N ALA A 188 -18.10 -20.92 3.25
CA ALA A 188 -17.17 -19.95 2.67
C ALA A 188 -17.57 -19.56 1.23
N ALA A 189 -17.95 -20.54 0.41
CA ALA A 189 -18.41 -20.29 -0.96
C ALA A 189 -19.67 -19.40 -1.01
N LEU A 190 -20.65 -19.69 -0.16
CA LEU A 190 -21.89 -18.90 -0.06
C LEU A 190 -21.64 -17.49 0.49
N GLN A 191 -20.75 -17.35 1.48
CA GLN A 191 -20.30 -16.05 1.98
C GLN A 191 -19.62 -15.23 0.87
N MET A 192 -18.74 -15.86 0.08
CA MET A 192 -18.08 -15.22 -1.07
C MET A 192 -19.06 -14.81 -2.17
N LEU A 193 -20.05 -15.65 -2.48
CA LEU A 193 -21.08 -15.30 -3.45
C LEU A 193 -21.96 -14.14 -2.96
N ALA A 194 -22.45 -14.19 -1.73
CA ALA A 194 -23.30 -13.14 -1.18
C ALA A 194 -22.55 -11.81 -1.03
N GLY A 195 -21.36 -11.83 -0.42
CA GLY A 195 -20.52 -10.66 -0.27
C GLY A 195 -20.02 -10.12 -1.61
N GLY A 196 -19.56 -11.00 -2.51
CA GLY A 196 -19.12 -10.63 -3.86
C GLY A 196 -20.23 -10.01 -4.69
N ALA A 197 -21.45 -10.57 -4.66
CA ALA A 197 -22.61 -10.00 -5.33
C ALA A 197 -22.99 -8.63 -4.75
N ALA A 198 -22.99 -8.47 -3.42
CA ALA A 198 -23.28 -7.20 -2.78
C ALA A 198 -22.25 -6.12 -3.14
N VAL A 199 -20.95 -6.46 -3.18
CA VAL A 199 -19.88 -5.54 -3.58
C VAL A 199 -19.98 -5.21 -5.07
N ALA A 200 -20.23 -6.20 -5.94
CA ALA A 200 -20.39 -5.96 -7.38
C ALA A 200 -21.62 -5.08 -7.68
N LEU A 201 -22.72 -5.27 -6.93
CA LEU A 201 -23.88 -4.40 -6.99
C LEU A 201 -23.51 -2.98 -6.56
N LEU A 202 -22.78 -2.79 -5.46
CA LEU A 202 -22.29 -1.48 -5.03
C LEU A 202 -21.45 -0.81 -6.13
N GLY A 203 -20.47 -1.52 -6.72
CA GLY A 203 -19.68 -0.99 -7.83
C GLY A 203 -20.52 -0.63 -9.06
N THR A 204 -21.54 -1.44 -9.37
CA THR A 204 -22.50 -1.16 -10.45
C THR A 204 -23.29 0.12 -10.18
N LEU A 205 -23.82 0.29 -8.96
CA LEU A 205 -24.57 1.48 -8.55
C LEU A 205 -23.70 2.75 -8.52
N LEU A 206 -22.41 2.60 -8.23
CA LEU A 206 -21.41 3.67 -8.30
C LEU A 206 -20.92 3.96 -9.73
N GLY A 207 -21.44 3.28 -10.75
CA GLY A 207 -21.12 3.52 -12.15
C GLY A 207 -19.71 3.07 -12.56
N GLU A 208 -19.11 2.13 -11.83
CA GLU A 208 -17.73 1.69 -12.06
C GLU A 208 -17.50 0.97 -13.40
N TRP A 209 -18.57 0.47 -14.04
CA TRP A 209 -18.49 -0.19 -15.35
C TRP A 209 -17.89 0.71 -16.43
N SER A 210 -18.12 2.02 -16.35
CA SER A 210 -17.54 3.01 -17.27
C SER A 210 -15.99 3.04 -17.23
N ARG A 211 -15.41 2.65 -16.09
CA ARG A 211 -13.96 2.61 -15.86
C ARG A 211 -13.39 1.20 -15.94
N TRP A 212 -14.23 0.19 -16.14
CA TRP A 212 -13.81 -1.20 -16.18
C TRP A 212 -13.07 -1.54 -17.48
N HIS A 213 -11.75 -1.72 -17.37
CA HIS A 213 -10.90 -2.14 -18.49
C HIS A 213 -9.93 -3.23 -18.00
N LEU A 214 -10.14 -4.46 -18.46
CA LEU A 214 -9.32 -5.58 -18.01
C LEU A 214 -7.96 -5.57 -18.70
N THR A 215 -6.93 -5.17 -17.97
CA THR A 215 -5.52 -5.24 -18.40
C THR A 215 -4.90 -6.58 -17.98
N PRO A 216 -3.79 -7.03 -18.61
CA PRO A 216 -3.07 -8.23 -18.16
C PRO A 216 -2.62 -8.14 -16.70
N ARG A 217 -2.20 -6.95 -16.23
CA ARG A 217 -1.87 -6.70 -14.81
C ARG A 217 -3.09 -6.90 -13.91
N GLY A 218 -4.23 -6.29 -14.26
CA GLY A 218 -5.48 -6.45 -13.50
C GLY A 218 -5.99 -7.89 -13.50
N ALA A 219 -5.92 -8.58 -14.64
CA ALA A 219 -6.30 -9.99 -14.76
C ALA A 219 -5.39 -10.90 -13.90
N GLY A 220 -4.08 -10.66 -13.90
CA GLY A 220 -3.13 -11.35 -13.04
C GLY A 220 -3.42 -11.14 -11.54
N ALA A 221 -3.73 -9.91 -11.14
CA ALA A 221 -4.13 -9.59 -9.78
C ALA A 221 -5.43 -10.32 -9.36
N ILE A 222 -6.46 -10.31 -10.22
CA ILE A 222 -7.71 -11.07 -9.99
C ILE A 222 -7.40 -12.56 -9.85
N ALA A 223 -6.67 -13.15 -10.79
CA ALA A 223 -6.37 -14.59 -10.78
C ALA A 223 -5.62 -15.01 -9.52
N TYR A 224 -4.59 -14.25 -9.13
CA TYR A 224 -3.85 -14.47 -7.90
C TYR A 224 -4.76 -14.40 -6.67
N LEU A 225 -5.56 -13.35 -6.56
CA LEU A 225 -6.42 -13.14 -5.39
C LEU A 225 -7.60 -14.12 -5.34
N VAL A 226 -8.11 -14.59 -6.49
CA VAL A 226 -9.13 -15.66 -6.54
C VAL A 226 -8.57 -16.93 -5.90
N VAL A 227 -7.34 -17.34 -6.26
CA VAL A 227 -6.75 -18.59 -5.76
C VAL A 227 -6.24 -18.43 -4.32
N PHE A 228 -5.30 -17.53 -4.10
CA PHE A 228 -4.56 -17.46 -2.83
C PHE A 228 -5.33 -16.69 -1.76
N GLY A 229 -5.87 -15.52 -2.09
CA GLY A 229 -6.59 -14.69 -1.14
C GLY A 229 -7.97 -15.24 -0.77
N SER A 230 -8.74 -15.63 -1.79
CA SER A 230 -10.14 -16.01 -1.66
C SER A 230 -10.30 -17.53 -1.45
N ILE A 231 -9.95 -18.39 -2.40
CA ILE A 231 -10.21 -19.84 -2.25
C ILE A 231 -9.39 -20.43 -1.11
N LEU A 232 -8.06 -20.29 -1.13
CA LEU A 232 -7.19 -20.90 -0.11
C LEU A 232 -7.28 -20.13 1.22
N GLY A 233 -7.04 -18.82 1.20
CA GLY A 233 -7.03 -17.98 2.40
C GLY A 233 -8.38 -17.95 3.13
N TYR A 234 -9.48 -17.64 2.45
CA TYR A 234 -10.79 -17.52 3.10
C TYR A 234 -11.35 -18.87 3.57
N SER A 235 -11.14 -19.96 2.81
CA SER A 235 -11.54 -21.30 3.27
C SER A 235 -10.74 -21.74 4.49
N ALA A 236 -9.43 -21.44 4.53
CA ALA A 236 -8.61 -21.71 5.70
C ALA A 236 -9.04 -20.86 6.91
N TYR A 237 -9.40 -19.60 6.68
CA TYR A 237 -9.93 -18.71 7.71
C TYR A 237 -11.23 -19.23 8.32
N THR A 238 -12.22 -19.55 7.49
CA THR A 238 -13.52 -20.08 7.96
C THR A 238 -13.34 -21.42 8.69
N TYR A 239 -12.43 -22.28 8.22
CA TYR A 239 -12.05 -23.50 8.93
C TYR A 239 -11.43 -23.22 10.30
N ALA A 240 -10.45 -22.30 10.37
CA ALA A 240 -9.80 -21.92 11.62
C ALA A 240 -10.80 -21.30 12.61
N LEU A 241 -11.68 -20.43 12.13
CA LEU A 241 -12.73 -19.79 12.94
C LEU A 241 -13.73 -20.80 13.49
N ARG A 242 -14.01 -21.90 12.77
CA ARG A 242 -14.86 -22.98 13.29
C ARG A 242 -14.20 -23.72 14.47
N HIS A 243 -12.88 -23.88 14.46
CA HIS A 243 -12.13 -24.71 15.41
C HIS A 243 -11.41 -23.94 16.53
N ALA A 244 -11.23 -22.62 16.40
CA ALA A 244 -10.59 -21.77 17.40
C ALA A 244 -11.51 -20.59 17.78
N SER A 245 -11.14 -19.82 18.82
CA SER A 245 -11.88 -18.61 19.18
C SER A 245 -11.60 -17.48 18.18
N PRO A 246 -12.56 -16.56 17.95
CA PRO A 246 -12.35 -15.40 17.09
C PRO A 246 -11.11 -14.62 17.48
N THR A 247 -10.89 -14.37 18.77
CA THR A 247 -9.71 -13.64 19.29
C THR A 247 -8.39 -14.28 18.87
N ILE A 248 -8.28 -15.62 18.95
CA ILE A 248 -7.05 -16.32 18.55
C ILE A 248 -6.87 -16.25 17.05
N VAL A 249 -7.93 -16.49 16.26
CA VAL A 249 -7.84 -16.41 14.81
C VAL A 249 -7.46 -15.00 14.39
N GLY A 250 -8.07 -13.95 14.95
CA GLY A 250 -7.79 -12.55 14.66
C GLY A 250 -6.34 -12.12 14.87
N THR A 251 -5.53 -12.89 15.62
CA THR A 251 -4.10 -12.62 15.76
C THR A 251 -3.30 -12.75 14.46
N TYR A 252 -3.86 -13.38 13.39
CA TYR A 252 -3.23 -13.41 12.07
C TYR A 252 -2.86 -12.00 11.59
N ALA A 253 -3.66 -10.99 11.98
CA ALA A 253 -3.48 -9.61 11.56
C ALA A 253 -2.14 -9.03 12.05
N TYR A 254 -1.59 -9.50 13.17
CA TYR A 254 -0.27 -9.11 13.65
C TYR A 254 0.88 -9.73 12.84
N VAL A 255 0.63 -10.84 12.14
CA VAL A 255 1.64 -11.55 11.35
C VAL A 255 1.73 -10.98 9.93
N ASN A 256 0.60 -10.51 9.38
CA ASN A 256 0.53 -10.01 8.01
C ASN A 256 1.57 -8.90 7.68
N PRO A 257 1.81 -7.88 8.51
CA PRO A 257 2.82 -6.86 8.23
C PRO A 257 4.26 -7.41 8.13
N VAL A 258 4.53 -8.55 8.77
CA VAL A 258 5.86 -9.21 8.72
C VAL A 258 5.99 -10.09 7.47
N ALA A 259 4.87 -10.59 6.97
CA ALA A 259 4.82 -11.44 5.78
C ALA A 259 4.85 -10.64 4.46
N ASP A 260 4.65 -9.31 4.51
CA ASP A 260 4.98 -8.42 3.41
C ASP A 260 6.52 -8.26 3.37
N PRO A 261 7.23 -8.85 2.39
CA PRO A 261 8.68 -8.80 2.39
C PRO A 261 9.14 -7.33 2.31
N PRO A 262 10.18 -6.93 3.07
CA PRO A 262 10.88 -5.69 2.79
C PRO A 262 11.26 -5.72 1.32
N ARG A 263 10.85 -4.73 0.52
CA ARG A 263 11.31 -4.59 -0.86
C ARG A 263 12.81 -4.29 -0.84
N ALA A 264 13.60 -5.34 -0.76
CA ALA A 264 15.01 -5.37 -1.03
C ALA A 264 15.28 -6.59 -1.90
N ARG A 265 15.54 -6.30 -3.18
CA ARG A 265 16.22 -7.15 -4.18
C ARG A 265 15.42 -8.36 -4.68
N ASP A 266 14.96 -8.25 -5.92
CA ASP A 266 15.39 -9.16 -7.01
C ASP A 266 14.87 -8.64 -8.35
N HIS A 267 15.79 -8.09 -9.15
CA HIS A 267 15.53 -7.68 -10.53
C HIS A 267 15.61 -8.89 -11.44
N ALA A 268 14.47 -9.30 -12.03
CA ALA A 268 14.44 -10.08 -13.25
C ALA A 268 13.86 -9.22 -14.37
N HIS A 269 14.72 -9.01 -15.37
CA HIS A 269 14.53 -8.26 -16.60
C HIS A 269 13.27 -8.71 -17.36
N VAL A 270 12.36 -7.77 -17.67
CA VAL A 270 11.28 -7.96 -18.64
C VAL A 270 11.46 -6.92 -19.75
N PRO A 271 11.54 -7.30 -21.04
CA PRO A 271 11.68 -6.34 -22.14
C PRO A 271 10.37 -5.56 -22.33
N GLY A 272 10.46 -4.25 -22.44
CA GLY A 272 9.33 -3.36 -22.69
C GLY A 272 9.05 -3.21 -24.18
N ASP A 273 7.82 -3.52 -24.60
CA ASP A 273 7.27 -3.07 -25.87
C ASP A 273 6.72 -1.64 -25.73
N GLY A 274 7.17 -0.77 -26.63
CA GLY A 274 6.79 0.64 -26.68
C GLY A 274 5.38 0.84 -27.26
N ALA A 275 4.61 1.72 -26.61
CA ALA A 275 3.50 2.41 -27.24
C ALA A 275 3.31 3.77 -26.56
N ASP A 276 3.88 4.78 -27.20
CA ASP A 276 3.65 6.20 -26.99
C ASP A 276 2.19 6.56 -27.29
N ARG A 277 1.47 7.14 -26.32
CA ARG A 277 0.27 7.97 -26.55
C ARG A 277 0.16 9.04 -25.47
N GLY A 278 0.19 10.29 -25.92
CA GLY A 278 0.11 11.51 -25.13
C GLY A 278 -1.14 11.62 -24.24
N SER A 279 -0.87 11.81 -22.96
CA SER A 279 -1.70 12.59 -22.03
C SER A 279 -0.73 13.55 -21.35
N GLY A 280 -1.10 14.80 -21.08
CA GLY A 280 -0.25 15.84 -20.49
C GLY A 280 0.32 15.48 -19.12
N ARG A 281 1.31 14.57 -19.13
CA ARG A 281 2.13 14.13 -18.01
C ARG A 281 3.24 15.15 -17.82
N VAL A 282 3.49 15.48 -16.57
CA VAL A 282 4.71 16.16 -16.15
C VAL A 282 5.83 15.11 -16.24
N ASP A 283 6.36 14.91 -17.43
CA ASP A 283 7.52 14.06 -17.62
C ASP A 283 8.76 14.84 -17.16
N PRO A 284 9.59 14.29 -16.26
CA PRO A 284 10.81 14.94 -15.84
C PRO A 284 11.70 15.20 -17.07
N VAL A 285 12.09 16.45 -17.27
CA VAL A 285 12.91 16.84 -18.42
C VAL A 285 14.31 16.29 -18.23
N LEU A 286 14.61 15.23 -18.97
CA LEU A 286 15.95 14.68 -19.10
C LEU A 286 16.79 15.59 -20.00
N ALA A 287 17.94 16.05 -19.52
CA ALA A 287 18.89 16.76 -20.36
C ALA A 287 19.44 15.77 -21.42
N PRO A 288 19.55 16.18 -22.70
CA PRO A 288 20.07 15.30 -23.74
C PRO A 288 21.55 14.96 -23.47
N ASP A 289 21.91 13.70 -23.67
CA ASP A 289 23.28 13.21 -23.62
C ASP A 289 24.08 13.92 -24.72
N SER A 290 24.92 14.88 -24.33
CA SER A 290 25.88 15.50 -25.24
C SER A 290 27.13 14.64 -25.27
N GLU A 291 27.46 14.09 -26.44
CA GLU A 291 28.72 13.37 -26.67
C GLU A 291 29.92 14.22 -26.23
N PRO A 292 30.96 13.62 -25.61
CA PRO A 292 32.07 14.38 -25.07
C PRO A 292 32.99 14.88 -26.20
N ARG A 293 32.99 16.19 -26.44
CA ARG A 293 34.18 16.86 -27.00
C ARG A 293 35.16 17.10 -25.85
N ALA A 294 36.31 16.44 -25.90
CA ALA A 294 37.42 16.71 -24.99
C ALA A 294 37.93 18.16 -25.17
N PRO A 295 38.16 18.90 -24.07
CA PRO A 295 39.15 19.95 -24.08
C PRO A 295 40.25 19.71 -23.04
N ALA A 296 41.39 20.29 -23.37
CA ALA A 296 42.69 20.12 -22.76
C ALA A 296 42.78 20.53 -21.28
N ASP A 297 43.69 19.82 -20.61
CA ASP A 297 44.54 20.26 -19.50
C ASP A 297 44.48 21.76 -19.16
N ARG A 298 44.01 22.05 -17.93
CA ARG A 298 44.49 23.14 -17.08
C ARG A 298 44.08 22.86 -15.63
N GLY A 299 45.09 22.77 -14.77
CA GLY A 299 44.98 22.35 -13.38
C GLY A 299 44.28 23.34 -12.44
N GLY A 300 44.00 22.79 -11.25
CA GLY A 300 43.57 23.52 -10.06
C GLY A 300 42.14 23.25 -9.63
N CYS A 301 41.88 22.14 -8.92
CA CYS A 301 40.65 21.99 -8.12
C CYS A 301 40.79 20.92 -7.02
N GLU A 302 41.44 21.28 -5.91
CA GLU A 302 41.38 20.51 -4.66
C GLU A 302 40.37 21.17 -3.71
N ARG A 303 39.12 20.68 -3.72
CA ARG A 303 38.20 20.64 -2.55
C ARG A 303 36.81 20.04 -2.84
N THR A 304 36.48 19.68 -4.08
CA THR A 304 35.19 19.05 -4.42
C THR A 304 35.26 17.53 -4.60
N GLY A 305 36.47 16.94 -4.52
CA GLY A 305 36.73 15.53 -4.86
C GLY A 305 36.28 14.48 -3.84
N GLY A 306 35.88 14.88 -2.63
CA GLY A 306 35.65 13.94 -1.53
C GLY A 306 34.44 13.01 -1.71
N MET A 307 33.30 13.53 -2.22
CA MET A 307 32.06 12.76 -2.29
C MET A 307 31.91 11.97 -3.59
N MET A 308 32.59 12.40 -4.65
CA MET A 308 32.37 11.86 -5.99
C MET A 308 33.05 10.51 -6.23
N HIS A 309 34.18 10.28 -5.55
CA HIS A 309 34.91 9.01 -5.57
C HIS A 309 34.27 7.92 -4.67
N LEU A 310 33.32 8.31 -3.80
CA LEU A 310 32.59 7.41 -2.89
C LEU A 310 31.25 6.93 -3.45
N LEU A 311 30.68 7.65 -4.42
CA LEU A 311 29.37 7.31 -4.99
C LEU A 311 29.52 6.35 -6.16
N PRO A 312 28.69 5.29 -6.25
CA PRO A 312 28.67 4.36 -7.38
C PRO A 312 28.53 5.08 -8.74
N HIS A 313 29.05 4.48 -9.81
CA HIS A 313 28.92 5.04 -11.16
C HIS A 313 27.46 5.17 -11.62
N ASN A 314 26.57 4.32 -11.12
CA ASN A 314 25.14 4.35 -11.41
C ASN A 314 24.34 5.28 -10.46
N THR A 315 24.92 6.45 -10.15
CA THR A 315 24.28 7.46 -9.30
C THR A 315 23.67 8.59 -10.13
N ALA A 316 22.38 8.86 -9.95
CA ALA A 316 21.70 10.01 -10.55
C ALA A 316 21.56 11.18 -9.57
N LEU A 317 21.68 12.41 -10.08
CA LEU A 317 21.34 13.63 -9.36
C LEU A 317 19.90 14.02 -9.68
N LEU A 318 19.06 14.16 -8.65
CA LEU A 318 17.66 14.56 -8.78
C LEU A 318 17.47 15.97 -8.18
N VAL A 319 17.19 16.94 -9.04
CA VAL A 319 16.98 18.35 -8.67
C VAL A 319 15.49 18.68 -8.68
N ILE A 320 14.94 19.02 -7.53
CA ILE A 320 13.49 19.12 -7.31
C ILE A 320 13.06 20.59 -7.12
N ASP A 321 12.10 21.06 -7.92
CA ASP A 321 11.39 22.34 -7.79
C ASP A 321 12.27 23.59 -7.75
N VAL A 322 13.43 23.53 -8.40
CA VAL A 322 14.31 24.69 -8.58
C VAL A 322 13.93 25.38 -9.89
N SER A 323 13.28 26.55 -9.80
CA SER A 323 12.92 27.38 -10.96
C SER A 323 13.45 28.81 -10.79
N ARG A 324 13.75 29.50 -11.89
CA ARG A 324 14.23 30.91 -11.88
C ARG A 324 13.21 31.91 -11.30
N ALA A 325 11.93 31.53 -11.14
CA ALA A 325 10.87 32.39 -10.61
C ALA A 325 10.82 32.44 -9.07
N CYS A 326 11.77 31.79 -8.41
CA CYS A 326 11.86 31.70 -6.96
C CYS A 326 12.36 32.98 -6.25
N ASP A 327 12.73 33.99 -7.04
CA ASP A 327 13.13 35.32 -6.56
C ASP A 327 11.91 36.24 -6.31
N ASP A 328 10.74 35.94 -6.91
CA ASP A 328 9.51 36.68 -6.62
C ASP A 328 8.86 36.12 -5.35
N THR A 329 9.05 36.84 -4.25
CA THR A 329 8.33 36.68 -2.98
C THR A 329 6.83 37.00 -3.13
N GLY A 330 6.14 36.21 -3.95
CA GLY A 330 4.68 36.28 -4.17
C GLY A 330 3.89 35.70 -2.99
N GLY A 331 4.06 36.27 -1.80
CA GLY A 331 3.16 36.05 -0.66
C GLY A 331 3.65 35.13 0.47
N VAL A 332 4.89 34.65 0.46
CA VAL A 332 5.47 33.91 1.59
C VAL A 332 6.30 34.86 2.46
N THR A 333 5.75 35.27 3.59
CA THR A 333 6.43 36.12 4.58
C THR A 333 7.36 35.26 5.45
N GLY A 334 8.58 35.00 4.99
CA GLY A 334 9.58 34.24 5.75
C GLY A 334 10.87 34.04 4.95
N GLY A 335 12.03 34.14 5.61
CA GLY A 335 13.32 33.90 4.96
C GLY A 335 13.48 32.43 4.56
N ARG A 336 14.41 32.13 3.63
CA ARG A 336 14.83 30.76 3.37
C ARG A 336 15.91 30.35 4.37
N ASN A 337 15.85 29.12 4.85
CA ASN A 337 16.84 28.60 5.79
C ASN A 337 18.23 28.34 5.17
N ASN A 338 18.32 28.25 3.84
CA ASN A 338 19.57 28.05 3.11
C ASN A 338 19.61 28.88 1.80
N PRO A 339 20.08 30.14 1.87
CA PRO A 339 20.24 31.00 0.70
C PRO A 339 21.34 30.55 -0.29
N GLY A 340 22.23 29.64 0.12
CA GLY A 340 23.30 29.12 -0.72
C GLY A 340 22.90 27.90 -1.56
N MET A 341 21.65 27.44 -1.45
CA MET A 341 21.15 26.23 -2.09
C MET A 341 21.44 26.22 -3.60
N GLU A 342 21.08 27.28 -4.32
CA GLU A 342 21.21 27.35 -5.78
C GLU A 342 22.68 27.24 -6.24
N ALA A 343 23.59 27.93 -5.53
CA ALA A 343 25.02 27.85 -5.80
C ALA A 343 25.56 26.43 -5.55
N ASN A 344 25.09 25.76 -4.50
CA ASN A 344 25.49 24.40 -4.16
C ASN A 344 24.94 23.37 -5.15
N ILE A 345 23.69 23.53 -5.59
CA ILE A 345 23.10 22.74 -6.68
C ILE A 345 23.90 22.93 -7.97
N GLY A 346 24.29 24.16 -8.30
CA GLY A 346 25.14 24.46 -9.46
C GLY A 346 26.46 23.67 -9.45
N ARG A 347 27.16 23.65 -8.31
CA ARG A 347 28.40 22.85 -8.16
C ARG A 347 28.16 21.34 -8.32
N LEU A 348 27.05 20.82 -7.80
CA LEU A 348 26.70 19.40 -7.95
C LEU A 348 26.37 19.06 -9.40
N GLU A 349 25.64 19.93 -10.10
CA GLU A 349 25.35 19.72 -11.51
C GLU A 349 26.62 19.76 -12.37
N GLU A 350 27.53 20.69 -12.12
CA GLU A 350 28.84 20.75 -12.80
C GLU A 350 29.64 19.46 -12.58
N ALA A 351 29.69 19.00 -11.33
CA ALA A 351 30.33 17.74 -11.00
C ALA A 351 29.68 16.58 -11.78
N TRP A 352 28.35 16.42 -11.70
CA TRP A 352 27.65 15.32 -12.38
C TRP A 352 27.86 15.34 -13.90
N ARG A 353 27.82 16.53 -14.53
CA ARG A 353 28.15 16.70 -15.95
C ARG A 353 29.58 16.24 -16.25
N ALA A 354 30.57 16.64 -15.45
CA ALA A 354 31.96 16.24 -15.65
C ALA A 354 32.17 14.72 -15.51
N SER A 355 31.36 14.03 -14.71
CA SER A 355 31.41 12.57 -14.56
C SER A 355 30.58 11.78 -15.57
N GLY A 356 29.81 12.45 -16.44
CA GLY A 356 28.87 11.79 -17.36
C GLY A 356 27.71 11.07 -16.66
N ARG A 357 27.39 11.44 -15.41
CA ARG A 357 26.31 10.84 -14.63
C ARG A 357 24.97 11.56 -14.92
N PRO A 358 23.83 10.84 -14.84
CA PRO A 358 22.54 11.42 -15.19
C PRO A 358 22.10 12.52 -14.20
N ILE A 359 21.56 13.61 -14.74
CA ILE A 359 20.92 14.70 -13.99
C ILE A 359 19.45 14.77 -14.42
N ILE A 360 18.55 14.71 -13.44
CA ILE A 360 17.11 14.70 -13.64
C ILE A 360 16.51 15.90 -12.92
N ARG A 361 15.69 16.68 -13.62
CA ARG A 361 14.99 17.83 -13.04
C ARG A 361 13.50 17.56 -12.96
N VAL A 362 12.95 17.88 -11.80
CA VAL A 362 11.53 17.70 -11.48
C VAL A 362 10.93 19.06 -11.16
N GLN A 363 9.78 19.36 -11.74
CA GLN A 363 9.00 20.56 -11.45
C GLN A 363 7.55 20.16 -11.15
N HIS A 364 7.08 20.46 -9.94
CA HIS A 364 5.69 20.32 -9.56
C HIS A 364 4.96 21.64 -9.86
N ASP A 365 4.20 21.71 -10.96
CA ASP A 365 3.44 22.92 -11.30
C ASP A 365 2.14 22.99 -10.49
N SER A 366 2.09 23.87 -9.50
CA SER A 366 0.92 24.12 -8.64
C SER A 366 -0.01 25.21 -9.18
N ARG A 367 0.18 25.68 -10.43
CA ARG A 367 -0.60 26.80 -11.01
C ARG A 367 -1.99 26.43 -11.55
N TRP A 368 -2.45 25.19 -11.36
CA TRP A 368 -3.77 24.74 -11.83
C TRP A 368 -4.73 24.47 -10.67
N PRO A 369 -5.90 25.13 -10.60
CA PRO A 369 -6.94 24.79 -9.64
C PRO A 369 -7.41 23.35 -9.88
N GLY A 370 -7.15 22.44 -8.94
CA GLY A 370 -7.59 21.04 -9.00
C GLY A 370 -6.55 20.02 -9.48
N ALA A 371 -5.30 20.42 -9.76
CA ALA A 371 -4.22 19.45 -9.94
C ALA A 371 -3.96 18.70 -8.62
N PRO A 372 -3.82 17.36 -8.62
CA PRO A 372 -3.51 16.64 -7.41
C PRO A 372 -2.15 17.10 -6.88
N THR A 373 -2.11 17.57 -5.62
CA THR A 373 -0.88 17.98 -4.93
C THR A 373 -0.02 16.77 -4.63
N HIS A 374 0.66 16.25 -5.65
CA HIS A 374 1.67 15.22 -5.47
C HIS A 374 2.98 15.90 -5.10
N TYR A 375 3.47 15.64 -3.89
CA TYR A 375 4.75 16.15 -3.39
C TYR A 375 5.92 15.19 -3.72
N SER A 376 5.74 14.22 -4.60
CA SER A 376 6.76 13.22 -4.92
C SER A 376 7.05 13.21 -6.41
N ALA A 377 8.34 13.21 -6.77
CA ALA A 377 8.79 13.08 -8.15
C ALA A 377 8.34 11.77 -8.84
N PHE A 378 7.98 10.74 -8.05
CA PHE A 378 7.58 9.43 -8.56
C PHE A 378 6.07 9.28 -8.77
N VAL A 379 5.25 10.04 -8.04
CA VAL A 379 3.80 9.84 -8.08
C VAL A 379 3.24 10.46 -9.36
N GLY A 380 2.62 9.62 -10.19
CA GLY A 380 2.04 10.04 -11.47
C GLY A 380 3.03 10.15 -12.62
N THR A 381 4.30 9.76 -12.43
CA THR A 381 5.35 9.78 -13.45
C THR A 381 5.87 8.36 -13.76
N ASN A 382 6.67 8.21 -14.81
CA ASN A 382 7.40 6.98 -15.14
C ASN A 382 8.87 7.01 -14.65
N LEU A 383 9.18 7.90 -13.69
CA LEU A 383 10.54 8.15 -13.24
C LEU A 383 11.21 6.90 -12.65
N GLU A 384 10.47 6.09 -11.89
CA GLU A 384 10.99 4.82 -11.35
C GLU A 384 11.45 3.89 -12.50
N ASP A 385 10.55 3.62 -13.45
CA ASP A 385 10.85 2.75 -14.59
C ASP A 385 12.05 3.25 -15.41
N GLU A 386 12.18 4.57 -15.59
CA GLU A 386 13.29 5.16 -16.35
C GLU A 386 14.63 5.05 -15.61
N LEU A 387 14.64 5.30 -14.31
CA LEU A 387 15.83 5.13 -13.46
C LEU A 387 16.29 3.67 -13.47
N LEU A 388 15.35 2.74 -13.37
CA LEU A 388 15.63 1.31 -13.43
C LEU A 388 16.15 0.88 -14.81
N ARG A 389 15.56 1.38 -15.90
CA ARG A 389 16.06 1.12 -17.28
C ARG A 389 17.50 1.58 -17.48
N ARG A 390 17.89 2.70 -16.86
CA ARG A 390 19.26 3.24 -16.91
C ARG A 390 20.22 2.55 -15.93
N GLY A 391 19.76 1.56 -15.17
CA GLY A 391 20.56 0.84 -14.18
C GLY A 391 20.95 1.70 -12.97
N VAL A 392 20.24 2.80 -12.71
CA VAL A 392 20.51 3.69 -11.57
C VAL A 392 20.14 2.96 -10.28
N GLY A 393 21.10 2.86 -9.35
CA GLY A 393 20.89 2.24 -8.04
C GLY A 393 21.03 3.22 -6.88
N THR A 394 21.46 4.45 -7.16
CA THR A 394 21.71 5.48 -6.14
C THR A 394 21.16 6.82 -6.61
N LEU A 395 20.46 7.52 -5.73
CA LEU A 395 19.89 8.84 -5.97
C LEU A 395 20.44 9.85 -4.98
N VAL A 396 20.92 10.97 -5.50
CA VAL A 396 21.33 12.15 -4.72
C VAL A 396 20.29 13.23 -4.97
N LEU A 397 19.59 13.64 -3.91
CA LEU A 397 18.46 14.56 -3.98
C LEU A 397 18.86 15.95 -3.49
N THR A 398 18.45 16.95 -4.27
CA THR A 398 18.62 18.37 -3.99
C THR A 398 17.34 19.12 -4.34
N GLY A 399 17.15 20.33 -3.82
CA GLY A 399 16.03 21.17 -4.23
C GLY A 399 15.29 21.89 -3.12
N LEU A 400 14.18 22.50 -3.50
CA LEU A 400 13.40 23.40 -2.66
C LEU A 400 12.24 22.68 -1.97
N ALA A 401 11.78 23.22 -0.83
CA ALA A 401 10.78 22.63 0.07
C ALA A 401 11.23 21.27 0.64
N THR A 402 12.37 21.28 1.36
CA THR A 402 12.96 20.09 1.99
C THR A 402 11.93 19.26 2.78
N ASP A 403 11.07 19.94 3.56
CA ASP A 403 10.03 19.35 4.41
C ASP A 403 8.85 18.74 3.65
N ARG A 404 8.72 18.99 2.34
CA ARG A 404 7.65 18.46 1.50
C ARG A 404 8.19 17.62 0.36
N CYS A 405 8.64 18.28 -0.71
CA CYS A 405 8.90 17.64 -1.99
C CYS A 405 10.14 16.74 -1.93
N VAL A 406 11.22 17.25 -1.31
CA VAL A 406 12.47 16.49 -1.17
C VAL A 406 12.31 15.32 -0.22
N SER A 407 11.76 15.53 0.98
CA SER A 407 11.55 14.45 1.98
C SER A 407 10.62 13.35 1.48
N THR A 408 9.49 13.71 0.85
CA THR A 408 8.55 12.73 0.31
C THR A 408 9.16 11.94 -0.84
N THR A 409 9.88 12.61 -1.75
CA THR A 409 10.61 11.93 -2.82
C THR A 409 11.70 11.01 -2.29
N ALA A 410 12.45 11.43 -1.26
CA ALA A 410 13.51 10.62 -0.65
C ALA A 410 12.97 9.33 -0.02
N ARG A 411 11.83 9.41 0.67
CA ARG A 411 11.19 8.23 1.28
C ARG A 411 10.65 7.27 0.23
N LEU A 412 10.01 7.78 -0.84
CA LEU A 412 9.57 6.92 -1.93
C LEU A 412 10.75 6.28 -2.66
N ALA A 413 11.83 7.03 -2.93
CA ALA A 413 13.06 6.47 -3.50
C ALA A 413 13.62 5.31 -2.65
N ALA A 414 13.68 5.49 -1.33
CA ALA A 414 14.10 4.43 -0.42
C ALA A 414 13.15 3.21 -0.47
N ASN A 415 11.83 3.44 -0.52
CA ASN A 415 10.83 2.36 -0.66
C ASN A 415 10.93 1.61 -2.00
N PHE A 416 11.40 2.28 -3.06
CA PHE A 416 11.71 1.65 -4.35
C PHE A 416 13.10 0.98 -4.38
N GLY A 417 13.86 1.04 -3.30
CA GLY A 417 15.14 0.34 -3.16
C GLY A 417 16.36 1.12 -3.65
N PHE A 418 16.23 2.41 -3.97
CA PHE A 418 17.38 3.26 -4.31
C PHE A 418 18.16 3.62 -3.04
N ALA A 419 19.50 3.50 -3.10
CA ALA A 419 20.35 4.14 -2.10
C ALA A 419 20.17 5.66 -2.20
N THR A 420 19.60 6.28 -1.18
CA THR A 420 19.10 7.65 -1.28
C THR A 420 19.86 8.57 -0.34
N TYR A 421 20.41 9.66 -0.89
CA TYR A 421 21.14 10.69 -0.16
C TYR A 421 20.47 12.03 -0.36
N VAL A 422 20.22 12.76 0.72
CA VAL A 422 19.73 14.15 0.67
C VAL A 422 20.88 15.08 1.00
N VAL A 423 21.17 16.03 0.11
CA VAL A 423 22.31 16.93 0.28
C VAL A 423 21.87 18.16 1.06
N ALA A 424 22.18 18.18 2.36
CA ALA A 424 21.66 19.18 3.29
C ALA A 424 21.94 20.63 2.84
N ASP A 425 23.16 20.92 2.37
CA ASP A 425 23.57 22.24 1.89
C ASP A 425 23.06 22.57 0.47
N ALA A 426 22.49 21.61 -0.25
CA ALA A 426 21.83 21.81 -1.55
C ALA A 426 20.31 21.62 -1.45
N THR A 427 19.74 21.81 -0.26
CA THR A 427 18.29 21.87 -0.05
C THR A 427 17.90 23.10 0.76
N ALA A 428 16.68 23.61 0.55
CA ALA A 428 16.15 24.73 1.33
C ALA A 428 14.64 24.57 1.58
N THR A 429 14.16 25.15 2.67
CA THR A 429 12.73 25.39 2.90
C THR A 429 12.51 26.84 3.37
N PHE A 430 11.25 27.26 3.40
CA PHE A 430 10.83 28.58 3.84
C PHE A 430 10.35 28.53 5.28
N ASP A 431 10.58 29.61 6.02
CA ASP A 431 9.98 29.79 7.34
C ASP A 431 8.45 29.70 7.23
N ARG A 432 7.85 28.94 8.15
CA ARG A 432 6.40 28.94 8.34
C ARG A 432 6.08 29.56 9.69
N LEU A 433 5.15 30.51 9.69
CA LEU A 433 4.46 30.89 10.91
C LEU A 433 3.69 29.66 11.39
N GLY A 434 4.06 29.13 12.56
CA GLY A 434 3.18 28.22 13.29
C GLY A 434 1.86 28.92 13.63
N PRO A 435 0.78 28.19 13.91
CA PRO A 435 -0.42 28.83 14.44
C PRO A 435 -0.08 29.55 15.76
N PRO A 436 -0.76 30.67 16.09
CA PRO A 436 -0.66 31.28 17.41
C PRO A 436 -1.12 30.32 18.52
#